data_AF-A0A3P7LWZ2-F1
#
_entry.id   AF-A0A3P7LWZ2-F1
#
_cell.length_a   1.000
_cell.length_b   1.000
_cell.length_c   1.000
_cell.angle_alpha   90.00
_cell.angle_beta   90.00
_cell.angle_gamma   90.00
#
_symmetry.space_group_name_H-M   'P 1'
#
loop_
_entity.id
_entity.type
_entity.pdbx_description
1 polymer ?
#
loop_
_entity_poly.entity_id
_entity_poly.type
_entity_poly.pdbx_seq_one_letter_code
_entity_poly.pdbx_strand_id
1 'polypeptide(L)'
;MTAKSAREDRRKGWTEITTIMKRASNFDDTRKLYYLIPQASGKLSSLNDSVRDVNGGFIADNVAKVKRWREHFEHLLNCGTKPTAPNPCFIYNRASSISYLSSAMRPAF
;
A
#
# COMPACT_ATOMS: atom_id res chain seq x y z
N MET A 1 -11.92 37.65 18.17
CA MET A 1 -11.26 36.35 17.86
C MET A 1 -12.08 35.68 16.77
N THR A 2 -11.49 35.41 15.61
CA THR A 2 -12.20 34.79 14.49
C THR A 2 -12.34 33.29 14.77
N ALA A 3 -13.58 32.79 14.82
CA ALA A 3 -13.83 31.36 15.05
C ALA A 3 -13.29 30.53 13.86
N LYS A 4 -12.43 29.55 14.15
CA LYS A 4 -11.96 28.60 13.14
C LYS A 4 -13.14 27.77 12.63
N SER A 5 -13.30 27.70 11.32
CA SER A 5 -14.38 26.97 10.66
C SER A 5 -13.83 25.73 9.98
N ALA A 6 -14.23 24.55 10.45
CA ALA A 6 -13.85 23.27 9.84
C ALA A 6 -14.25 23.17 8.35
N ARG A 7 -15.31 23.88 7.95
CA ARG A 7 -15.72 23.95 6.54
C ARG A 7 -14.71 24.70 5.68
N GLU A 8 -14.18 25.79 6.21
CA GLU A 8 -13.19 26.62 5.52
C GLU A 8 -11.84 25.91 5.42
N ASP A 9 -11.42 25.24 6.49
CA ASP A 9 -10.19 24.43 6.50
C ASP A 9 -10.27 23.29 5.47
N ARG A 10 -11.42 22.61 5.39
CA ARG A 10 -11.66 21.57 4.37
C ARG A 10 -11.61 22.15 2.96
N ARG A 11 -12.25 23.30 2.72
CA ARG A 11 -12.25 23.98 1.42
C ARG A 11 -10.83 24.31 0.98
N LYS A 12 -10.02 24.85 1.89
CA LYS A 12 -8.61 25.16 1.66
C LYS A 12 -7.80 23.92 1.29
N GLY A 13 -7.98 22.81 2.02
CA GLY A 13 -7.33 21.54 1.69
C GLY A 13 -7.65 21.03 0.28
N TRP A 14 -8.91 21.11 -0.15
CA TRP A 14 -9.29 20.72 -1.51
C TRP A 14 -8.69 21.61 -2.60
N THR A 15 -8.64 22.92 -2.36
CA THR A 15 -8.02 23.85 -3.32
C THR A 15 -6.52 23.59 -3.49
N GLU A 16 -5.86 23.21 -2.41
CA GLU A 16 -4.43 22.87 -2.43
C GLU A 16 -4.18 21.56 -3.20
N ILE A 17 -4.91 20.48 -2.91
CA ILE A 17 -4.82 19.21 -3.64
C ILE A 17 -5.06 19.42 -5.14
N THR A 18 -6.10 20.17 -5.51
CA THR A 18 -6.43 20.47 -6.91
C THR A 18 -5.29 21.22 -7.61
N THR A 19 -4.67 22.19 -6.92
CA THR A 19 -3.56 22.98 -7.47
C THR A 19 -2.32 22.11 -7.70
N ILE A 20 -2.01 21.22 -6.75
CA ILE A 20 -0.86 20.32 -6.87
C ILE A 20 -1.09 19.30 -7.99
N MET A 21 -2.29 18.71 -8.10
CA MET A 21 -2.63 17.78 -9.19
C MET A 21 -2.51 18.45 -10.56
N LYS A 22 -3.02 19.68 -10.70
CA LYS A 22 -2.90 20.45 -11.94
C LYS A 22 -1.45 20.70 -12.32
N ARG A 23 -0.60 21.09 -11.36
CA ARG A 23 0.83 21.26 -11.60
C ARG A 23 1.50 19.96 -12.00
N ALA A 24 1.23 18.87 -11.28
CA ALA A 24 1.79 17.55 -11.59
C ALA A 24 1.39 17.08 -13.01
N SER A 25 0.14 17.31 -13.42
CA SER A 25 -0.31 17.04 -14.78
C SER A 25 0.40 17.88 -15.83
N ASN A 26 0.63 19.17 -15.57
CA ASN A 26 1.36 20.03 -16.51
C ASN A 26 2.84 19.64 -16.67
N PHE A 27 3.42 18.98 -15.68
CA PHE A 27 4.80 18.50 -15.71
C PHE A 27 4.92 17.01 -16.07
N ASP A 28 3.81 16.36 -16.46
CA ASP A 28 3.72 14.90 -16.65
C ASP A 28 4.36 14.08 -15.50
N ASP A 29 4.28 14.63 -14.28
CA ASP A 29 4.78 13.99 -13.07
C ASP A 29 3.79 12.93 -12.59
N THR A 30 3.82 11.82 -13.31
CA THR A 30 2.97 10.65 -13.10
C THR A 30 3.14 10.04 -11.70
N ARG A 31 4.33 10.13 -11.10
CA ARG A 31 4.58 9.68 -9.72
C ARG A 31 3.80 10.54 -8.73
N LYS A 32 3.87 11.86 -8.88
CA LYS A 32 3.17 12.79 -7.99
C LYS A 32 1.66 12.71 -8.15
N LEU A 33 1.17 12.50 -9.38
CA LEU A 33 -0.25 12.20 -9.63
C LEU A 33 -0.69 10.92 -8.91
N TYR A 34 0.12 9.87 -8.92
CA TYR A 34 -0.18 8.61 -8.24
C TYR A 34 -0.39 8.78 -6.72
N TYR A 35 0.35 9.66 -6.03
CA TYR A 35 0.12 9.95 -4.59
C TYR A 35 -1.11 10.80 -4.32
N LEU A 36 -1.42 11.72 -5.23
CA LEU A 36 -2.51 12.67 -5.03
C LEU A 36 -3.87 12.04 -5.27
N ILE A 37 -3.97 11.01 -6.12
CA ILE A 37 -5.23 10.31 -6.41
C ILE A 37 -5.88 9.71 -5.14
N PRO A 38 -5.15 8.98 -4.26
CA PRO A 38 -5.67 8.55 -2.96
C PRO A 38 -6.15 9.69 -2.08
N GLN A 39 -5.38 10.78 -1.97
CA GLN A 39 -5.74 11.95 -1.15
C GLN A 39 -7.02 12.62 -1.66
N ALA A 40 -7.13 12.81 -2.98
CA ALA A 40 -8.30 13.35 -3.64
C ALA A 40 -9.52 12.41 -3.57
N SER A 41 -9.30 11.11 -3.41
CA SER A 41 -10.39 10.12 -3.25
C SER A 41 -10.91 10.02 -1.80
N GLY A 42 -10.29 10.73 -0.85
CA GLY A 42 -10.62 10.61 0.58
C GLY A 42 -10.20 9.29 1.22
N LYS A 43 -9.64 8.35 0.44
CA LYS A 43 -8.90 7.19 0.96
C LYS A 43 -7.51 7.65 1.34
N LEU A 44 -7.37 8.18 2.55
CA LEU A 44 -6.11 7.96 3.27
C LEU A 44 -6.03 6.47 3.57
N SER A 45 -5.55 5.67 2.63
CA SER A 45 -4.91 4.43 3.04
C SER A 45 -3.74 4.89 3.91
N SER A 46 -3.88 4.77 5.24
CA SER A 46 -2.72 4.65 6.12
C SER A 46 -1.73 3.79 5.36
N LEU A 47 -0.59 4.37 4.99
CA LEU A 47 0.44 3.70 4.21
C LEU A 47 0.67 2.37 4.89
N ASN A 48 0.18 1.29 4.29
CA ASN A 48 0.04 0.01 4.95
C ASN A 48 1.40 -0.69 4.86
N ASP A 49 2.42 -0.03 5.40
CA ASP A 49 3.80 -0.50 5.53
C ASP A 49 3.92 -1.51 6.68
N SER A 50 2.85 -2.29 6.84
CA SER A 50 2.62 -3.17 7.97
C SER A 50 2.98 -4.59 7.56
N VAL A 51 4.25 -4.79 7.17
CA VAL A 51 4.80 -6.13 6.97
C VAL A 51 4.79 -6.83 8.32
N ARG A 52 4.18 -8.02 8.38
CA ARG A 52 4.06 -8.82 9.60
C ARG A 52 5.05 -9.98 9.60
N ASP A 53 5.60 -10.29 10.75
CA ASP A 53 6.40 -11.49 10.97
C ASP A 53 5.54 -12.77 10.93
N VAL A 54 6.16 -13.94 11.12
CA VAL A 54 5.46 -15.24 11.16
C VAL A 54 4.42 -15.30 12.28
N ASN A 55 4.61 -14.53 13.36
CA ASN A 55 3.73 -14.48 14.52
C ASN A 55 2.64 -13.41 14.41
N GLY A 56 2.60 -12.67 13.29
CA GLY A 56 1.62 -11.61 13.02
C GLY A 56 1.97 -10.23 13.59
N GLY A 57 3.15 -10.06 14.20
CA GLY A 57 3.67 -8.80 14.73
C GLY A 57 4.27 -7.90 13.65
N PHE A 58 4.19 -6.59 13.81
CA PHE A 58 4.69 -5.64 12.80
C PHE A 58 6.22 -5.53 12.80
N ILE A 59 6.82 -5.58 11.62
CA ILE A 59 8.26 -5.42 11.42
C ILE A 59 8.54 -3.95 11.11
N ALA A 60 9.27 -3.26 11.99
CA ALA A 60 9.68 -1.87 11.76
C ALA A 60 10.95 -1.77 10.90
N ASP A 61 11.89 -2.70 11.06
CA ASP A 61 13.19 -2.69 10.38
C ASP A 61 13.08 -3.08 8.90
N ASN A 62 13.63 -2.25 8.01
CA ASN A 62 13.58 -2.47 6.56
C ASN A 62 14.37 -3.71 6.12
N VAL A 63 15.48 -4.04 6.79
CA VAL A 63 16.26 -5.25 6.46
C VAL A 63 15.45 -6.50 6.79
N ALA A 64 14.79 -6.51 7.96
CA ALA A 64 13.88 -7.58 8.37
C ALA A 64 12.65 -7.67 7.46
N LYS A 65 12.09 -6.55 6.99
CA LYS A 65 11.01 -6.55 5.98
C LYS A 65 11.46 -7.27 4.71
N VAL A 66 12.62 -6.92 4.14
CA VAL A 66 13.14 -7.54 2.91
C VAL A 66 13.38 -9.04 3.09
N LYS A 67 13.90 -9.47 4.24
CA LYS A 67 14.01 -10.90 4.57
C LYS A 67 12.65 -11.58 4.61
N ARG A 68 11.66 -10.97 5.25
CA ARG A 68 10.30 -11.50 5.32
C ARG A 68 9.63 -11.62 3.95
N TRP A 69 9.87 -10.66 3.06
CA TRP A 69 9.44 -10.72 1.66
C TRP A 69 10.05 -11.92 0.94
N ARG A 70 11.37 -12.12 1.08
CA ARG A 70 12.07 -13.26 0.47
C ARG A 70 11.46 -14.59 0.91
N GLU A 71 11.27 -14.79 2.21
CA GLU A 71 10.63 -16.01 2.76
C GLU A 71 9.23 -16.22 2.19
N HIS A 72 8.41 -15.17 2.18
CA HIS A 72 7.05 -15.26 1.65
C HIS A 72 7.04 -15.68 0.17
N PHE A 73 7.92 -15.11 -0.65
CA PHE A 73 8.04 -15.47 -2.06
C PHE A 73 8.66 -16.86 -2.27
N GLU A 74 9.61 -17.28 -1.45
CA GLU A 74 10.17 -18.64 -1.52
C GLU A 74 9.09 -19.69 -1.23
N HIS A 75 8.23 -19.49 -0.24
CA HIS A 75 7.11 -20.40 0.03
C HIS A 75 6.05 -20.36 -1.08
N LEU A 76 5.75 -19.17 -1.60
CA LEU A 76 4.76 -18.99 -2.66
C LEU A 76 5.21 -19.65 -3.98
N LEU A 77 6.47 -19.44 -4.38
CA LEU A 77 7.01 -19.86 -5.67
C LEU A 77 7.48 -21.32 -5.67
N ASN A 78 7.91 -21.86 -4.52
CA ASN A 78 8.32 -23.27 -4.41
C ASN A 78 7.16 -24.21 -4.04
N CYS A 79 5.92 -23.72 -4.03
CA CYS A 79 4.76 -24.57 -3.81
C CYS A 79 4.57 -25.54 -4.98
N GLY A 80 5.06 -26.76 -4.81
CA GLY A 80 5.00 -27.83 -5.81
C GLY A 80 6.20 -28.78 -5.84
N THR A 81 7.26 -28.51 -5.09
CA THR A 81 8.50 -29.30 -5.15
C THR A 81 8.53 -30.54 -4.25
N LYS A 82 7.51 -30.77 -3.40
CA LYS A 82 7.42 -31.98 -2.57
C LYS A 82 6.03 -32.63 -2.66
N PRO A 83 5.89 -33.78 -3.33
CA PRO A 83 4.64 -34.53 -3.37
C PRO A 83 4.49 -35.34 -2.08
N THR A 84 4.14 -34.70 -0.97
CA THR A 84 3.73 -35.43 0.25
C THR A 84 2.77 -34.58 1.08
N ALA A 85 1.56 -34.36 0.56
CA ALA A 85 0.31 -34.07 1.29
C ALA A 85 -0.74 -33.48 0.32
N PRO A 86 -2.06 -33.55 0.63
CA PRO A 86 -3.07 -32.83 -0.13
C PRO A 86 -2.76 -31.32 -0.09
N ASN A 87 -2.53 -30.75 -1.26
CA ASN A 87 -2.00 -29.40 -1.47
C ASN A 87 -2.69 -28.31 -0.63
N PRO A 88 -2.00 -27.68 0.34
CA PRO A 88 -2.53 -26.54 1.10
C PRO A 88 -2.61 -25.24 0.28
N CYS A 89 -1.88 -25.14 -0.83
CA CYS A 89 -1.70 -23.87 -1.55
C CYS A 89 -2.96 -23.33 -2.23
N PHE A 90 -3.91 -24.17 -2.61
CA PHE A 90 -5.12 -23.70 -3.29
C PHE A 90 -6.14 -23.07 -2.33
N ILE A 91 -6.10 -23.40 -1.03
CA ILE A 91 -7.14 -22.96 -0.08
C ILE A 91 -6.82 -21.57 0.50
N TYR A 92 -5.54 -21.14 0.48
CA TYR A 92 -5.13 -19.88 1.12
C TYR A 92 -5.11 -18.65 0.19
N ASN A 93 -5.23 -18.81 -1.14
CA ASN A 93 -4.53 -17.87 -2.03
C ASN A 93 -5.27 -17.42 -3.30
N ARG A 94 -6.58 -17.18 -3.28
CA ARG A 94 -7.22 -16.40 -4.38
C ARG A 94 -7.63 -14.99 -3.98
N ALA A 95 -8.18 -14.79 -2.77
CA ALA A 95 -8.58 -13.46 -2.31
C ALA A 95 -7.43 -12.68 -1.64
N SER A 96 -6.57 -13.36 -0.88
CA SER A 96 -5.46 -12.73 -0.15
C SER A 96 -4.26 -12.40 -1.05
N SER A 97 -3.92 -13.24 -2.04
CA SER A 97 -2.73 -13.04 -2.86
C SER A 97 -2.80 -11.78 -3.73
N ILE A 98 -3.90 -11.57 -4.46
CA ILE A 98 -4.02 -10.44 -5.40
C ILE A 98 -4.19 -9.12 -4.64
N SER A 99 -4.97 -9.12 -3.55
CA SER A 99 -5.14 -7.93 -2.70
C SER A 99 -3.84 -7.57 -1.96
N TYR A 100 -3.07 -8.56 -1.49
CA TYR A 100 -1.77 -8.36 -0.85
C TYR A 100 -0.71 -7.91 -1.85
N LEU A 101 -0.59 -8.55 -3.03
CA LEU A 101 0.31 -8.13 -4.11
C LEU A 101 0.00 -6.70 -4.61
N SER A 102 -1.28 -6.34 -4.68
CA SER A 102 -1.72 -4.98 -5.07
C SER A 102 -1.45 -3.93 -3.99
N SER A 103 -1.32 -4.34 -2.72
CA SER A 103 -0.93 -3.44 -1.62
C SER A 103 0.60 -3.38 -1.45
N ALA A 104 1.31 -4.45 -1.82
CA ALA A 104 2.75 -4.65 -1.66
C ALA A 104 3.60 -4.08 -2.80
N MET A 105 3.09 -4.16 -4.03
CA MET A 105 3.73 -3.57 -5.21
C MET A 105 3.33 -2.10 -5.42
N ARG A 106 2.57 -1.50 -4.49
CA ARG A 106 2.56 -0.04 -4.40
C ARG A 106 3.95 0.38 -3.97
N PRO A 107 4.71 1.10 -4.81
CA PRO A 107 6.02 1.54 -4.38
C PRO A 107 5.85 2.46 -3.16
N ALA A 108 6.84 2.45 -2.27
CA ALA A 108 6.94 3.34 -1.11
C ALA A 108 7.16 4.76 -1.62
N PHE A 109 6.08 5.53 -1.63
CA PHE A 109 5.96 6.64 -2.52
C PHE A 109 4.70 7.37 -2.02
#